data_AF-A0A1I0C6U9-F1
#
_entry.id   AF-A0A1I0C6U9-F1
#
_cell.length_a   1.000
_cell.length_b   1.000
_cell.length_c   1.000
_cell.angle_alpha   90.00
_cell.angle_beta   90.00
_cell.angle_gamma   90.00
#
_symmetry.space_group_name_H-M   'P 1'
#
loop_
_entity.id
_entity.type
_entity.pdbx_description
1 polymer ?
#
loop_
_entity_poly.entity_id
_entity_poly.type
_entity_poly.pdbx_seq_one_letter_code
_entity_poly.pdbx_strand_id
1 'polypeptide(L)'
;MNADEQAWWGETHKALNAIILKPREHARSVDLFLDLHAAVHASSISGLKEPTLDDDVFHELKESVFRTYPVQLPNTKNSVAWHLWHITRIEDMTMSILVADTSQELHSGDWIERLNTWFTHSGNEMSTDEVAELSGTLHLAALKSYREAVGRRTRELVSGLEPGAFKEKVNPQRIARLFAEHAVTPEAAWLAEYWGKKNIGGLILMPATRHIFMHLKKCMHIKEKFAKTSTQL
;
A
#
# COMPACT_ATOMS: atom_id res chain seq x y z
N MET A 1 14.95 6.96 -2.25
CA MET A 1 14.54 7.99 -3.23
C MET A 1 15.13 9.37 -2.91
N ASN A 2 16.00 9.88 -3.78
CA ASN A 2 16.55 11.24 -3.74
C ASN A 2 15.51 12.31 -4.17
N ALA A 3 15.92 13.58 -4.21
CA ALA A 3 15.02 14.69 -4.54
C ALA A 3 14.48 14.64 -5.98
N ASP A 4 15.34 14.27 -6.94
CA ASP A 4 14.99 14.19 -8.36
C ASP A 4 14.00 13.05 -8.62
N GLU A 5 14.21 11.90 -7.97
CA GLU A 5 13.29 10.75 -8.04
C GLU A 5 11.92 11.09 -7.43
N GLN A 6 11.87 11.87 -6.34
CA GLN A 6 10.62 12.34 -5.76
C GLN A 6 9.90 13.34 -6.68
N ALA A 7 10.64 14.24 -7.33
CA ALA A 7 10.09 15.18 -8.30
C ALA A 7 9.53 14.44 -9.53
N TRP A 8 10.28 13.48 -10.05
CA TRP A 8 9.83 12.60 -11.13
C TRP A 8 8.55 11.85 -10.76
N TRP A 9 8.49 11.25 -9.57
CA TRP A 9 7.31 10.51 -9.12
C TRP A 9 6.08 11.43 -9.06
N GLY A 10 6.26 12.65 -8.53
CA GLY A 10 5.19 13.66 -8.45
C GLY A 10 4.66 14.10 -9.81
N GLU A 11 5.55 14.43 -10.76
CA GLU A 11 5.14 14.85 -12.11
C GLU A 11 4.55 13.68 -12.92
N THR A 12 5.06 12.46 -12.74
CA THR A 12 4.50 11.25 -13.37
C THR A 12 3.10 10.94 -12.84
N HIS A 13 2.87 11.08 -11.53
CA HIS A 13 1.55 10.92 -10.92
C HIS A 13 0.55 11.96 -11.44
N LYS A 14 0.98 13.21 -11.56
CA LYS A 14 0.19 14.31 -12.15
C LYS A 14 -0.12 14.05 -13.63
N ALA A 15 0.84 13.53 -14.39
CA ALA A 15 0.64 13.15 -15.79
C ALA A 15 -0.40 12.02 -15.90
N LEU A 16 -0.29 10.97 -15.08
CA LEU A 16 -1.27 9.89 -15.03
C LEU A 16 -2.67 10.43 -14.70
N ASN A 17 -2.81 11.27 -13.67
CA ASN A 17 -4.08 11.87 -13.28
C ASN A 17 -4.74 12.67 -14.43
N ALA A 18 -3.93 13.36 -15.25
CA ALA A 18 -4.43 14.13 -16.38
C ALA A 18 -4.95 13.26 -17.55
N ILE A 19 -4.60 11.97 -17.61
CA ILE A 19 -4.91 11.10 -18.75
C ILE A 19 -5.71 9.85 -18.39
N ILE A 20 -5.69 9.37 -17.14
CA ILE A 20 -6.20 8.04 -16.75
C ILE A 20 -7.66 7.80 -17.13
N LEU A 21 -8.47 8.86 -17.19
CA LEU A 21 -9.87 8.78 -17.58
C LEU A 21 -10.10 8.94 -19.09
N LYS A 22 -9.06 8.96 -19.94
CA LYS A 22 -9.20 9.09 -21.40
C LYS A 22 -9.01 7.69 -22.02
N PRO A 23 -10.04 7.05 -22.59
CA PRO A 23 -9.91 5.68 -23.11
C PRO A 23 -8.85 5.53 -24.20
N ARG A 24 -8.65 6.56 -25.03
CA ARG A 24 -7.59 6.60 -26.04
C ARG A 24 -6.16 6.61 -25.46
N GLU A 25 -6.01 6.99 -24.21
CA GLU A 25 -4.73 7.05 -23.49
C GLU A 25 -4.56 5.82 -22.57
N HIS A 26 -5.40 4.79 -22.71
CA HIS A 26 -5.45 3.67 -21.77
C HIS A 26 -4.09 2.97 -21.63
N ALA A 27 -3.46 2.56 -22.73
CA ALA A 27 -2.15 1.91 -22.71
C ALA A 27 -1.09 2.76 -21.99
N ARG A 28 -1.01 4.05 -22.35
CA ARG A 28 -0.11 5.00 -21.68
C ARG A 28 -0.44 5.18 -20.19
N SER A 29 -1.71 5.12 -19.81
CA SER A 29 -2.13 5.22 -18.42
C SER A 29 -1.70 4.00 -17.61
N VAL A 30 -1.78 2.80 -18.21
CA VAL A 30 -1.24 1.57 -17.64
C VAL A 30 0.28 1.69 -17.48
N ASP A 31 1.01 2.12 -18.51
CA ASP A 31 2.47 2.28 -18.45
C ASP A 31 2.89 3.23 -17.31
N LEU A 32 2.30 4.43 -17.25
CA LEU A 32 2.59 5.40 -16.19
C LEU A 32 2.24 4.86 -14.80
N PHE A 33 1.15 4.11 -14.67
CA PHE A 33 0.82 3.45 -13.41
C PHE A 33 1.89 2.42 -13.03
N LEU A 34 2.30 1.56 -13.97
CA LEU A 34 3.29 0.52 -13.71
C LEU A 34 4.65 1.11 -13.32
N ASP A 35 5.04 2.26 -13.88
CA ASP A 35 6.23 3.01 -13.50
C ASP A 35 6.13 3.58 -12.07
N LEU A 36 5.01 4.22 -11.74
CA LEU A 36 4.76 4.77 -10.40
C LEU A 36 4.71 3.69 -9.33
N HIS A 37 4.08 2.55 -9.65
CA HIS A 37 3.93 1.39 -8.78
C HIS A 37 5.28 0.70 -8.56
N ALA A 38 6.08 0.54 -9.61
CA ALA A 38 7.43 0.00 -9.52
C ALA A 38 8.31 0.79 -8.54
N ALA A 39 8.20 2.12 -8.51
CA ALA A 39 9.00 2.96 -7.62
C ALA A 39 8.66 2.80 -6.11
N VAL A 40 7.50 2.23 -5.77
CA VAL A 40 7.00 2.09 -4.40
C VAL A 40 6.77 0.63 -3.97
N HIS A 41 7.26 -0.33 -4.76
CA HIS A 41 7.33 -1.75 -4.44
C HIS A 41 8.74 -2.28 -4.66
N ALA A 42 9.07 -3.44 -4.10
CA ALA A 42 10.39 -4.04 -4.29
C ALA A 42 10.77 -4.13 -5.78
N SER A 43 12.01 -3.78 -6.12
CA SER A 43 12.55 -3.80 -7.49
C SER A 43 12.35 -5.14 -8.19
N SER A 44 12.36 -6.25 -7.44
CA SER A 44 12.12 -7.60 -7.94
C SER A 44 10.73 -7.81 -8.55
N ILE A 45 9.74 -6.98 -8.20
CA ILE A 45 8.36 -7.06 -8.68
C ILE A 45 8.21 -6.46 -10.07
N SER A 46 9.02 -5.45 -10.38
CA SER A 46 9.04 -4.75 -11.66
C SER A 46 10.24 -5.12 -12.52
N GLY A 47 11.18 -5.94 -12.01
CA GLY A 47 12.40 -6.31 -12.70
C GLY A 47 13.42 -5.16 -12.80
N LEU A 48 13.30 -4.13 -11.95
CA LEU A 48 14.26 -3.04 -11.89
C LEU A 48 15.59 -3.53 -11.33
N LYS A 49 16.69 -2.95 -11.82
CA LYS A 49 18.04 -3.22 -11.30
C LYS A 49 18.41 -2.27 -10.16
N GLU A 50 17.90 -1.05 -10.22
CA GLU A 50 18.12 -0.03 -9.21
C GLU A 50 17.14 -0.20 -8.04
N PRO A 51 17.57 0.09 -6.80
CA PRO A 51 16.71 0.04 -5.62
C PRO A 51 15.52 1.01 -5.73
N THR A 52 14.36 0.59 -5.21
CA THR A 52 13.16 1.42 -5.10
C THR A 52 13.00 2.01 -3.70
N LEU A 53 11.95 2.82 -3.49
CA LEU A 53 11.66 3.32 -2.15
C LEU A 53 11.29 2.20 -1.16
N ASP A 54 10.67 1.11 -1.62
CA ASP A 54 10.35 -0.04 -0.76
C ASP A 54 11.64 -0.80 -0.39
N ASP A 55 12.54 -1.02 -1.36
CA ASP A 55 13.86 -1.61 -1.10
C ASP A 55 14.66 -0.78 -0.10
N ASP A 56 14.66 0.55 -0.27
CA ASP A 56 15.30 1.49 0.65
C ASP A 56 14.74 1.38 2.07
N VAL A 57 13.44 1.12 2.25
CA VAL A 57 12.84 0.92 3.58
C VAL A 57 13.39 -0.36 4.20
N PHE A 58 13.38 -1.48 3.47
CA PHE A 58 13.80 -2.79 4.00
C PHE A 58 15.33 -2.96 4.13
N HIS A 59 16.13 -2.24 3.37
CA HIS A 59 17.60 -2.35 3.38
C HIS A 59 18.19 -2.09 4.78
N GLU A 60 18.82 -3.08 5.43
CA GLU A 60 19.34 -2.93 6.81
C GLU A 60 18.29 -2.48 7.85
N LEU A 61 17.00 -2.77 7.63
CA LEU A 61 15.95 -2.48 8.61
C LEU A 61 16.13 -3.39 9.83
N LYS A 62 16.57 -2.82 10.94
CA LYS A 62 16.68 -3.54 12.22
C LYS A 62 15.29 -3.89 12.75
N GLU A 63 15.14 -5.11 13.25
CA GLU A 63 13.91 -5.61 13.87
C GLU A 63 13.41 -4.67 15.01
N SER A 64 14.32 -4.13 15.82
CA SER A 64 13.98 -3.18 16.88
C SER A 64 13.33 -1.90 16.34
N VAL A 65 13.82 -1.36 15.22
CA VAL A 65 13.25 -0.18 14.55
C VAL A 65 11.92 -0.52 13.90
N PHE A 66 11.82 -1.69 13.25
CA PHE A 66 10.59 -2.19 12.64
C PHE A 66 9.42 -2.19 13.63
N ARG A 67 9.68 -2.67 14.85
CA ARG A 67 8.69 -2.85 15.93
C ARG A 67 8.49 -1.63 16.82
N THR A 68 9.31 -0.58 16.69
CA THR A 68 9.26 0.55 17.61
C THR A 68 7.89 1.22 17.58
N TYR A 69 7.18 1.18 18.71
CA TYR A 69 5.90 1.81 18.94
C TYR A 69 5.76 2.24 20.41
N PRO A 70 5.16 3.41 20.71
CA PRO A 70 4.77 4.44 19.76
C PRO A 70 5.99 5.18 19.20
N VAL A 71 5.90 5.62 17.95
CA VAL A 71 6.87 6.54 17.36
C VAL A 71 6.56 7.97 17.83
N GLN A 72 7.60 8.77 18.07
CA GLN A 72 7.45 10.18 18.43
C GLN A 72 8.00 11.09 17.32
N LEU A 73 7.25 11.19 16.21
CA LEU A 73 7.57 12.05 15.07
C LEU A 73 6.38 12.95 14.72
N PRO A 74 6.60 14.17 14.18
CA PRO A 74 5.51 15.10 13.85
C PRO A 74 4.48 14.52 12.87
N ASN A 75 4.89 13.60 12.00
CA ASN A 75 4.08 13.06 10.91
C ASN A 75 3.55 11.63 11.15
N THR A 76 3.90 10.99 12.27
CA THR A 76 3.36 9.67 12.63
C THR A 76 3.62 9.30 14.09
N LYS A 77 2.68 8.54 14.66
CA LYS A 77 2.85 7.81 15.93
C LYS A 77 2.95 6.29 15.75
N ASN A 78 2.73 5.80 14.54
CA ASN A 78 2.69 4.38 14.21
C ASN A 78 4.08 3.85 13.87
N SER A 79 4.28 2.55 14.08
CA SER A 79 5.52 1.84 13.75
C SER A 79 5.72 1.65 12.24
N VAL A 80 6.93 1.26 11.84
CA VAL A 80 7.19 0.79 10.47
C VAL A 80 6.36 -0.46 10.17
N ALA A 81 6.22 -1.38 11.14
CA ALA A 81 5.38 -2.57 11.03
C ALA A 81 3.93 -2.25 10.65
N TRP A 82 3.30 -1.34 11.39
CA TRP A 82 1.93 -0.90 11.10
C TRP A 82 1.85 -0.23 9.73
N HIS A 83 2.77 0.69 9.39
CA HIS A 83 2.72 1.39 8.11
C HIS A 83 2.81 0.46 6.91
N LEU A 84 3.75 -0.49 6.94
CA LEU A 84 3.94 -1.46 5.87
C LEU A 84 2.74 -2.40 5.78
N TRP A 85 2.26 -2.96 6.89
CA TRP A 85 1.06 -3.81 6.88
C TRP A 85 -0.18 -3.08 6.38
N HIS A 86 -0.43 -1.87 6.91
CA HIS A 86 -1.59 -1.05 6.58
C HIS A 86 -1.69 -0.73 5.08
N ILE A 87 -0.61 -0.27 4.47
CA ILE A 87 -0.65 0.06 3.04
C ILE A 87 -0.79 -1.19 2.16
N THR A 88 -0.27 -2.33 2.61
CA THR A 88 -0.45 -3.62 1.93
C THR A 88 -1.89 -4.08 1.98
N ARG A 89 -2.53 -4.01 3.15
CA ARG A 89 -3.94 -4.36 3.32
C ARG A 89 -4.85 -3.49 2.48
N ILE A 90 -4.63 -2.17 2.48
CA ILE A 90 -5.42 -1.23 1.68
C ILE A 90 -5.26 -1.52 0.19
N GLU A 91 -4.03 -1.73 -0.29
CA GLU A 91 -3.81 -2.06 -1.70
C GLU A 91 -4.52 -3.38 -2.07
N ASP A 92 -4.32 -4.45 -1.29
CA ASP A 92 -4.92 -5.76 -1.54
C ASP A 92 -6.45 -5.67 -1.63
N MET A 93 -7.11 -5.12 -0.60
CA MET A 93 -8.58 -5.07 -0.59
C MET A 93 -9.15 -4.17 -1.69
N THR A 94 -8.47 -3.05 -1.99
CA THR A 94 -8.98 -2.13 -3.02
C THR A 94 -8.78 -2.69 -4.42
N MET A 95 -7.63 -3.29 -4.73
CA MET A 95 -7.35 -3.86 -6.05
C MET A 95 -8.11 -5.17 -6.26
N SER A 96 -8.10 -6.07 -5.28
CA SER A 96 -8.78 -7.36 -5.39
C SER A 96 -10.30 -7.20 -5.36
N ILE A 97 -10.87 -6.57 -4.33
CA ILE A 97 -12.32 -6.50 -4.17
C ILE A 97 -12.93 -5.41 -5.06
N LEU A 98 -12.44 -4.17 -4.98
CA LEU A 98 -13.15 -3.04 -5.59
C LEU A 98 -12.87 -2.93 -7.10
N VAL A 99 -11.62 -3.16 -7.52
CA VAL A 99 -11.23 -3.08 -8.94
C VAL A 99 -11.58 -4.37 -9.68
N ALA A 100 -11.11 -5.52 -9.21
CA ALA A 100 -11.16 -6.77 -9.96
C ALA A 100 -12.30 -7.73 -9.56
N ASP A 101 -12.95 -7.51 -8.41
CA ASP A 101 -13.94 -8.44 -7.83
C ASP A 101 -13.41 -9.86 -7.57
N THR A 102 -12.12 -9.99 -7.27
CA THR A 102 -11.49 -11.28 -6.98
C THR A 102 -11.30 -11.47 -5.47
N SER A 103 -10.89 -12.67 -5.06
CA SER A 103 -10.40 -12.90 -3.70
C SER A 103 -9.18 -12.04 -3.42
N GLN A 104 -9.05 -11.61 -2.16
CA GLN A 104 -7.86 -10.92 -1.67
C GLN A 104 -6.67 -11.88 -1.57
N GLU A 105 -5.46 -11.36 -1.79
CA GLU A 105 -4.24 -12.12 -1.60
C GLU A 105 -4.11 -12.60 -0.14
N LEU A 106 -4.60 -11.81 0.84
CA LEU A 106 -4.60 -12.19 2.25
C LEU A 106 -5.12 -13.61 2.49
N HIS A 107 -6.12 -14.05 1.72
CA HIS A 107 -6.79 -15.35 1.89
C HIS A 107 -6.25 -16.46 0.98
N SER A 108 -5.38 -16.16 0.02
CA SER A 108 -4.87 -17.15 -0.96
C SER A 108 -3.55 -17.80 -0.54
N GLY A 109 -2.83 -17.25 0.45
CA GLY A 109 -1.44 -17.65 0.76
C GLY A 109 -1.12 -17.83 2.25
N ASP A 110 -2.12 -18.20 3.05
CA ASP A 110 -2.02 -18.39 4.51
C ASP A 110 -1.36 -17.20 5.23
N TRP A 111 -1.58 -15.99 4.71
CA TRP A 111 -0.83 -14.81 5.17
C TRP A 111 -1.16 -14.44 6.61
N ILE A 112 -2.37 -14.68 7.08
CA ILE A 112 -2.77 -14.42 8.47
C ILE A 112 -1.82 -15.17 9.43
N GLU A 113 -1.61 -16.48 9.20
CA GLU A 113 -0.69 -17.30 9.98
C GLU A 113 0.77 -16.86 9.77
N ARG A 114 1.20 -16.69 8.53
CA ARG A 114 2.59 -16.34 8.20
C ARG A 114 3.00 -14.97 8.75
N LEU A 115 2.08 -14.00 8.74
CA LEU A 115 2.28 -12.66 9.29
C LEU A 115 2.24 -12.66 10.82
N ASN A 116 1.78 -13.74 11.45
CA ASN A 116 1.53 -13.84 12.89
C ASN A 116 0.58 -12.74 13.38
N THR A 117 -0.59 -12.63 12.75
CA THR A 117 -1.60 -11.64 13.10
C THR A 117 -3.00 -12.20 12.92
N TRP A 118 -3.98 -11.67 13.64
CA TRP A 118 -5.40 -11.95 13.46
C TRP A 118 -6.16 -10.75 12.87
N PHE A 119 -5.48 -9.61 12.66
CA PHE A 119 -6.08 -8.43 12.06
C PHE A 119 -6.23 -8.64 10.55
N THR A 120 -7.48 -8.56 10.06
CA THR A 120 -7.81 -8.67 8.63
C THR A 120 -8.21 -7.34 8.00
N HIS A 121 -8.57 -6.35 8.82
CA HIS A 121 -9.11 -5.07 8.36
C HIS A 121 -8.03 -4.10 7.85
N SER A 122 -8.43 -2.90 7.42
CA SER A 122 -7.54 -1.87 6.88
C SER A 122 -6.61 -1.23 7.92
N GLY A 123 -6.99 -1.23 9.20
CA GLY A 123 -6.19 -0.67 10.29
C GLY A 123 -6.46 0.80 10.62
N ASN A 124 -7.41 1.44 9.93
CA ASN A 124 -7.70 2.88 10.08
C ASN A 124 -8.19 3.27 11.47
N GLU A 125 -8.98 2.42 12.11
CA GLU A 125 -9.59 2.66 13.43
C GLU A 125 -8.99 1.76 14.53
N MET A 126 -7.75 1.28 14.33
CA MET A 126 -7.07 0.53 15.39
C MET A 126 -6.81 1.43 16.60
N SER A 127 -7.15 0.92 17.78
CA SER A 127 -6.76 1.47 19.06
C SER A 127 -5.25 1.43 19.27
N THR A 128 -4.75 2.18 20.26
CA THR A 128 -3.32 2.18 20.60
C THR A 128 -2.80 0.80 20.98
N ASP A 129 -3.64 -0.01 21.64
CA ASP A 129 -3.28 -1.34 22.11
C ASP A 129 -3.22 -2.33 20.94
N GLU A 130 -4.16 -2.26 19.99
CA GLU A 130 -4.12 -3.06 18.77
C GLU A 130 -2.90 -2.71 17.89
N VAL A 131 -2.56 -1.42 17.77
CA VAL A 131 -1.34 -1.03 17.04
C VAL A 131 -0.09 -1.53 17.75
N ALA A 132 -0.05 -1.48 19.09
CA ALA A 132 1.07 -2.01 19.87
C ALA A 132 1.21 -3.53 19.68
N GLU A 133 0.10 -4.27 19.75
CA GLU A 133 0.05 -5.71 19.52
C GLU A 133 0.55 -6.05 18.11
N LEU A 134 -0.06 -5.48 17.08
CA LEU A 134 0.32 -5.71 15.69
C LEU A 134 1.82 -5.41 15.48
N SER A 135 2.31 -4.29 16.01
CA SER A 135 3.72 -3.91 15.88
C SER A 135 4.67 -4.89 16.60
N GLY A 136 4.24 -5.44 17.73
CA GLY A 136 5.00 -6.38 18.54
C GLY A 136 5.03 -7.80 18.00
N THR A 137 4.01 -8.23 17.24
CA THR A 137 3.83 -9.63 16.82
C THR A 137 4.12 -9.89 15.34
N LEU A 138 3.96 -8.89 14.47
CA LEU A 138 4.09 -9.05 13.02
C LEU A 138 5.42 -9.70 12.61
N HIS A 139 5.37 -10.66 11.70
CA HIS A 139 6.57 -11.28 11.16
C HIS A 139 7.15 -10.46 9.99
N LEU A 140 8.32 -9.85 10.17
CA LEU A 140 8.94 -8.93 9.19
C LEU A 140 9.14 -9.57 7.80
N ALA A 141 9.78 -10.74 7.72
CA ALA A 141 10.04 -11.38 6.43
C ALA A 141 8.75 -11.78 5.69
N ALA A 142 7.77 -12.32 6.41
CA ALA A 142 6.46 -12.65 5.85
C ALA A 142 5.71 -11.39 5.35
N LEU A 143 5.83 -10.26 6.06
CA LEU A 143 5.25 -9.00 5.61
C LEU A 143 5.88 -8.51 4.30
N LYS A 144 7.20 -8.62 4.16
CA LYS A 144 7.88 -8.34 2.88
C LYS A 144 7.33 -9.24 1.77
N SER A 145 7.24 -10.54 2.00
CA SER A 145 6.68 -11.47 0.99
C SER A 145 5.21 -11.21 0.66
N TYR A 146 4.41 -10.80 1.64
CA TYR A 146 3.00 -10.44 1.42
C TYR A 146 2.89 -9.19 0.54
N ARG A 147 3.71 -8.17 0.82
CA ARG A 147 3.81 -6.95 -0.01
C ARG A 147 4.18 -7.25 -1.44
N GLU A 148 5.12 -8.16 -1.64
CA GLU A 148 5.53 -8.61 -2.97
C GLU A 148 4.39 -9.35 -3.70
N ALA A 149 3.64 -10.21 -3.00
CA ALA A 149 2.50 -10.91 -3.58
C ALA A 149 1.39 -9.94 -4.00
N VAL A 150 1.00 -9.02 -3.12
CA VAL A 150 0.01 -7.97 -3.42
C VAL A 150 0.50 -7.09 -4.57
N GLY A 151 1.77 -6.67 -4.56
CA GLY A 151 2.32 -5.84 -5.63
C GLY A 151 2.30 -6.53 -7.01
N ARG A 152 2.64 -7.83 -7.09
CA ARG A 152 2.50 -8.61 -8.33
C ARG A 152 1.05 -8.67 -8.77
N ARG A 153 0.15 -9.02 -7.84
CA ARG A 153 -1.28 -9.15 -8.14
C ARG A 153 -1.88 -7.85 -8.64
N THR A 154 -1.58 -6.72 -7.99
CA THR A 154 -2.01 -5.38 -8.42
C THR A 154 -1.59 -5.09 -9.86
N ARG A 155 -0.33 -5.38 -10.22
CA ARG A 155 0.18 -5.15 -11.58
C ARG A 155 -0.53 -6.01 -12.61
N GLU A 156 -0.75 -7.29 -12.32
CA GLU A 156 -1.52 -8.19 -13.17
C GLU A 156 -2.94 -7.67 -13.40
N LEU A 157 -3.63 -7.30 -12.31
CA LEU A 157 -5.01 -6.80 -12.36
C LEU A 157 -5.13 -5.52 -13.17
N VAL A 158 -4.25 -4.54 -12.93
CA VAL A 158 -4.33 -3.25 -13.63
C VAL A 158 -3.91 -3.36 -15.10
N SER A 159 -2.94 -4.23 -15.41
CA SER A 159 -2.53 -4.48 -16.81
C SER A 159 -3.61 -5.20 -17.62
N GLY A 160 -4.49 -5.95 -16.97
CA GLY A 160 -5.62 -6.65 -17.59
C GLY A 160 -6.91 -5.84 -17.68
N LEU A 161 -6.92 -4.56 -17.27
CA LEU A 161 -8.11 -3.73 -17.39
C LEU A 161 -8.36 -3.33 -18.84
N GLU A 162 -9.62 -3.34 -19.26
CA GLU A 162 -10.00 -2.91 -20.61
C GLU A 162 -10.02 -1.37 -20.75
N PRO A 163 -9.83 -0.83 -21.97
CA PRO A 163 -9.99 0.59 -22.24
C PRO A 163 -11.36 1.12 -21.79
N GLY A 164 -11.35 2.08 -20.87
CA GLY A 164 -12.56 2.68 -20.29
C GLY A 164 -12.84 2.24 -18.86
N ALA A 165 -12.30 1.11 -18.40
CA ALA A 165 -12.51 0.59 -17.05
C ALA A 165 -12.14 1.61 -15.95
N PHE A 166 -11.10 2.42 -16.16
CA PHE A 166 -10.70 3.47 -15.21
C PHE A 166 -11.81 4.51 -14.90
N LYS A 167 -12.79 4.69 -15.81
CA LYS A 167 -13.93 5.59 -15.59
C LYS A 167 -15.04 4.98 -14.73
N GLU A 168 -15.10 3.66 -14.67
CA GLU A 168 -16.18 2.93 -14.03
C GLU A 168 -16.25 3.29 -12.55
N LYS A 169 -17.48 3.47 -12.06
CA LYS A 169 -17.73 3.67 -10.64
C LYS A 169 -17.55 2.35 -9.91
N VAL A 170 -17.09 2.43 -8.67
CA VAL A 170 -17.01 1.25 -7.82
C VAL A 170 -18.41 0.69 -7.63
N ASN A 171 -18.57 -0.60 -7.90
CA ASN A 171 -19.84 -1.28 -7.74
C ASN A 171 -20.25 -1.31 -6.23
N PRO A 172 -21.47 -0.88 -5.86
CA PRO A 172 -21.91 -0.87 -4.46
C PRO A 172 -21.90 -2.24 -3.77
N GLN A 173 -22.13 -3.33 -4.50
CA GLN A 173 -22.03 -4.69 -3.95
C GLN A 173 -20.58 -5.03 -3.54
N ARG A 174 -19.59 -4.53 -4.28
CA ARG A 174 -18.16 -4.68 -3.90
C ARG A 174 -17.81 -3.87 -2.65
N ILE A 175 -18.47 -2.73 -2.45
CA ILE A 175 -18.35 -1.96 -1.18
C ILE A 175 -18.96 -2.74 -0.02
N ALA A 176 -20.15 -3.33 -0.18
CA ALA A 176 -20.75 -4.18 0.85
C ALA A 176 -19.86 -5.39 1.19
N ARG A 177 -19.19 -5.96 0.18
CA ARG A 177 -18.27 -7.09 0.33
C ARG A 177 -17.08 -6.78 1.24
N LEU A 178 -16.59 -5.53 1.30
CA LEU A 178 -15.52 -5.13 2.23
C LEU A 178 -15.90 -5.40 3.70
N PHE A 179 -17.17 -5.18 4.07
CA PHE A 179 -17.66 -5.45 5.42
C PHE A 179 -17.92 -6.94 5.63
N ALA A 180 -18.48 -7.61 4.63
CA ALA A 180 -18.75 -9.05 4.69
C ALA A 180 -17.46 -9.88 4.86
N GLU A 181 -16.35 -9.43 4.30
CA GLU A 181 -15.02 -10.04 4.46
C GLU A 181 -14.21 -9.48 5.63
N HIS A 182 -14.80 -8.62 6.48
CA HIS A 182 -14.10 -7.95 7.58
C HIS A 182 -12.82 -7.20 7.16
N ALA A 183 -12.75 -6.75 5.89
CA ALA A 183 -11.66 -5.95 5.35
C ALA A 183 -11.77 -4.48 5.80
N VAL A 184 -12.99 -4.02 6.07
CA VAL A 184 -13.28 -2.72 6.70
C VAL A 184 -14.20 -2.98 7.90
N THR A 185 -13.84 -2.42 9.06
CA THR A 185 -14.69 -2.53 10.26
C THR A 185 -15.84 -1.53 10.21
N PRO A 186 -16.93 -1.74 10.96
CA PRO A 186 -18.04 -0.78 11.04
C PRO A 186 -17.60 0.64 11.44
N GLU A 187 -16.61 0.76 12.33
CA GLU A 187 -16.05 2.04 12.80
C GLU A 187 -15.34 2.79 11.66
N ALA A 188 -14.73 2.04 10.73
CA ALA A 188 -14.07 2.56 9.56
C ALA A 188 -15.01 2.76 8.35
N ALA A 189 -16.34 2.80 8.55
CA ALA A 189 -17.31 2.89 7.45
C ALA A 189 -17.09 4.10 6.52
N TRP A 190 -16.57 5.21 7.06
CA TRP A 190 -16.21 6.40 6.27
C TRP A 190 -15.21 6.08 5.14
N LEU A 191 -14.34 5.08 5.33
CA LEU A 191 -13.35 4.66 4.34
C LEU A 191 -14.02 3.96 3.16
N ALA A 192 -14.97 3.06 3.44
CA ALA A 192 -15.78 2.40 2.44
C ALA A 192 -16.62 3.43 1.65
N GLU A 193 -17.21 4.42 2.32
CA GLU A 193 -17.91 5.53 1.66
C GLU A 193 -16.98 6.37 0.78
N TYR A 194 -15.76 6.66 1.26
CA TYR A 194 -14.76 7.39 0.52
C TYR A 194 -14.39 6.65 -0.78
N TRP A 195 -14.16 5.34 -0.72
CA TRP A 195 -13.86 4.51 -1.88
C TRP A 195 -15.07 4.36 -2.81
N GLY A 196 -16.28 4.20 -2.28
CA GLY A 196 -17.51 4.10 -3.07
C GLY A 196 -17.81 5.34 -3.91
N LYS A 197 -17.31 6.52 -3.50
CA LYS A 197 -17.42 7.77 -4.29
C LYS A 197 -16.41 7.85 -5.45
N LYS A 198 -15.42 6.96 -5.50
CA LYS A 198 -14.38 6.93 -6.54
C LYS A 198 -14.83 6.20 -7.80
N ASN A 199 -14.06 6.40 -8.86
CA ASN A 199 -13.97 5.46 -9.97
C ASN A 199 -12.70 4.61 -9.82
N ILE A 200 -12.56 3.59 -10.66
CA ILE A 200 -11.39 2.70 -10.66
C ILE A 200 -10.08 3.49 -10.80
N GLY A 201 -10.02 4.48 -11.71
CA GLY A 201 -8.85 5.35 -11.85
C GLY A 201 -8.51 6.11 -10.56
N GLY A 202 -9.51 6.53 -9.78
CA GLY A 202 -9.32 7.15 -8.48
C GLY A 202 -8.76 6.21 -7.41
N LEU A 203 -9.09 4.91 -7.47
CA LEU A 203 -8.49 3.89 -6.60
C LEU A 203 -7.03 3.59 -6.98
N ILE A 204 -6.71 3.65 -8.28
CA ILE A 204 -5.34 3.49 -8.79
C ILE A 204 -4.46 4.68 -8.39
N LEU A 205 -4.97 5.90 -8.53
CA LEU A 205 -4.24 7.14 -8.21
C LEU A 205 -4.01 7.36 -6.71
N MET A 206 -4.73 6.68 -5.81
CA MET A 206 -4.63 6.91 -4.37
C MET A 206 -4.19 5.64 -3.63
N PRO A 207 -5.07 4.65 -3.33
CA PRO A 207 -4.69 3.40 -2.67
C PRO A 207 -3.45 2.70 -3.23
N ALA A 208 -3.35 2.52 -4.55
CA ALA A 208 -2.28 1.73 -5.19
C ALA A 208 -1.04 2.55 -5.57
N THR A 209 -1.00 3.85 -5.29
CA THR A 209 0.14 4.71 -5.63
C THR A 209 0.45 5.71 -4.51
N ARG A 210 -0.23 6.86 -4.48
CA ARG A 210 0.11 7.98 -3.58
C ARG A 210 0.04 7.61 -2.10
N HIS A 211 -0.90 6.76 -1.71
CA HIS A 211 -1.04 6.30 -0.34
C HIS A 211 0.21 5.52 0.12
N ILE A 212 0.66 4.57 -0.70
CA ILE A 212 1.86 3.76 -0.47
C ILE A 212 3.08 4.67 -0.36
N PHE A 213 3.29 5.56 -1.34
CA PHE A 213 4.40 6.51 -1.35
C PHE A 213 4.49 7.33 -0.06
N MET A 214 3.37 7.89 0.42
CA MET A 214 3.33 8.69 1.64
C MET A 214 3.72 7.89 2.89
N HIS A 215 3.32 6.61 2.98
CA HIS A 215 3.62 5.77 4.13
C HIS A 215 5.05 5.22 4.09
N LEU A 216 5.59 4.88 2.92
CA LEU A 216 7.00 4.52 2.80
C LEU A 216 7.91 5.69 3.19
N LYS A 217 7.55 6.93 2.83
CA LYS A 217 8.26 8.12 3.34
C LYS A 217 8.23 8.26 4.86
N LYS A 218 7.12 7.90 5.51
CA LYS A 218 7.05 7.85 6.99
C LYS A 218 7.99 6.77 7.54
N CYS A 219 8.04 5.59 6.90
CA CYS A 219 8.96 4.52 7.28
C CYS A 219 10.43 4.95 7.18
N MET A 220 10.80 5.65 6.10
CA MET A 220 12.15 6.22 5.95
C MET A 220 12.47 7.24 7.05
N HIS A 221 11.55 8.15 7.36
CA HIS A 221 11.75 9.13 8.44
C HIS A 221 11.97 8.47 9.80
N ILE A 222 11.22 7.39 10.10
CA ILE A 222 11.43 6.58 11.31
C ILE A 222 12.83 5.97 11.29
N LYS A 223 13.20 5.30 10.20
CA LYS A 223 14.49 4.62 10.07
C LYS A 223 15.67 5.57 10.23
N GLU A 224 15.64 6.73 9.57
CA GLU A 224 16.67 7.76 9.67
C GLU A 224 16.79 8.33 11.10
N LYS A 225 15.65 8.50 11.80
CA LYS A 225 15.64 8.96 13.20
C LYS A 225 16.38 7.99 14.11
N PHE A 226 16.09 6.69 14.02
CA PHE A 226 16.69 5.67 14.88
C PHE A 226 18.12 5.26 14.47
N ALA A 227 18.49 5.43 13.20
CA ALA A 227 19.87 5.31 12.75
C ALA A 227 20.77 6.35 13.45
N LYS A 228 20.34 7.62 13.49
CA LYS A 228 21.10 8.72 14.13
C LYS A 228 21.28 8.55 15.64
N THR A 229 20.28 8.00 16.33
CA THR A 229 20.36 7.73 17.77
C THR A 229 21.34 6.60 18.10
N SER A 230 21.54 5.64 17.19
CA SER A 230 22.49 4.53 17.37
C SER A 230 23.96 4.94 17.21
N THR A 231 24.25 6.10 16.61
CA THR A 231 25.62 6.62 16.37
C THR A 231 26.09 7.58 17.47
N GLN A 232 25.22 7.94 18.42
CA GLN A 232 25.53 8.86 19.53
C GLN A 232 25.77 8.15 20.87
N LEU A 233 25.94 6.83 20.86
CA LEU A 233 26.34 5.98 21.98
C LEU A 233 27.66 5.28 21.62
#